data_AF-A0A0C3JRD9-F1
#
_entry.id   AF-A0A0C3JRD9-F1
#
_cell.length_a   1.000
_cell.length_b   1.000
_cell.length_c   1.000
_cell.angle_alpha   90.00
_cell.angle_beta   90.00
_cell.angle_gamma   90.00
#
_symmetry.space_group_name_H-M   'P 1'
#
loop_
_entity.id
_entity.type
_entity.pdbx_description
1 polymer ?
#
loop_
_entity_poly.entity_id
_entity_poly.type
_entity_poly.pdbx_seq_one_letter_code
_entity_poly.pdbx_strand_id
1 'polypeptide(L)'
;HYGNASSPEDAAQWAGVSVGTVINCTHRVMAALLDKHDNFIYVPDVRSPELRRAREFVESRTCWSWRNGVFAADGTTVNLYVRPKSFADSYYDRKSNFSLNCQVGEYDVAQKQTTYGHAGCNNATQLGHC
;
A
#
# COMPACT_ATOMS: atom_id res chain seq x y z
N HIS A 1 1.66 -6.05 14.70
CA HIS A 1 0.54 -6.10 13.73
C HIS A 1 0.87 -5.16 12.58
N TYR A 2 1.25 -5.70 11.42
CA TYR A 2 1.46 -4.93 10.19
C TYR A 2 0.24 -5.16 9.28
N GLY A 3 -0.49 -4.10 8.98
CA GLY A 3 -1.70 -4.13 8.18
C GLY A 3 -2.80 -3.28 8.79
N ASN A 4 -3.45 -2.47 7.94
CA ASN A 4 -4.75 -1.89 8.24
C ASN A 4 -5.68 -3.07 8.52
N ALA A 5 -6.35 -3.16 9.67
CA ALA A 5 -7.07 -4.35 10.15
C ALA A 5 -8.33 -4.71 9.33
N SER A 6 -8.23 -4.70 8.01
CA SER A 6 -9.29 -4.95 7.05
C SER A 6 -9.51 -6.44 6.92
N SER A 7 -10.71 -6.89 7.28
CA SER A 7 -11.17 -8.25 7.05
C SER A 7 -12.02 -8.35 5.76
N PRO A 8 -12.12 -9.54 5.14
CA PRO A 8 -13.07 -9.80 4.07
C PRO A 8 -14.52 -9.50 4.47
N GLU A 9 -14.86 -9.68 5.74
CA GLU A 9 -16.17 -9.38 6.32
C GLU A 9 -16.47 -7.87 6.30
N ASP A 10 -15.50 -7.04 6.71
CA ASP A 10 -15.64 -5.58 6.65
C ASP A 10 -15.83 -5.10 5.21
N ALA A 11 -15.05 -5.68 4.28
CA ALA A 11 -15.16 -5.38 2.85
C ALA A 11 -16.50 -5.82 2.26
N ALA A 12 -17.04 -6.97 2.69
CA ALA A 12 -18.32 -7.49 2.25
C ALA A 12 -19.48 -6.60 2.74
N GLN A 13 -19.44 -6.21 4.02
CA GLN A 13 -20.39 -5.27 4.61
C GLN A 13 -20.35 -3.91 3.90
N TRP A 14 -19.16 -3.39 3.62
CA TRP A 14 -18.97 -2.13 2.91
C TRP A 14 -19.53 -2.17 1.48
N ALA A 15 -19.28 -3.26 0.75
CA ALA A 15 -19.70 -3.40 -0.65
C ALA A 15 -21.16 -3.87 -0.81
N GLY A 16 -21.82 -4.33 0.26
CA GLY A 16 -23.16 -4.90 0.19
C GLY A 16 -23.22 -6.21 -0.60
N VAL A 17 -22.15 -7.02 -0.53
CA VAL A 17 -22.02 -8.30 -1.24
C VAL A 17 -21.68 -9.44 -0.28
N SER A 18 -21.72 -10.68 -0.74
CA SER A 18 -21.30 -11.82 0.08
C SER A 18 -19.78 -11.83 0.30
N VAL A 19 -19.32 -12.37 1.44
CA VAL A 19 -17.89 -12.59 1.71
C VAL A 19 -17.22 -13.43 0.62
N GLY A 20 -17.92 -14.45 0.11
CA GLY A 20 -17.44 -15.26 -1.02
C GLY A 20 -17.22 -14.44 -2.30
N THR A 21 -18.06 -13.43 -2.56
CA THR A 21 -17.87 -12.49 -3.68
C THR A 21 -16.60 -11.67 -3.48
N VAL A 22 -16.36 -11.14 -2.28
CA VAL A 22 -15.13 -10.39 -1.95
C VAL A 22 -13.90 -11.26 -2.19
N ILE A 23 -13.87 -12.48 -1.64
CA ILE A 23 -12.75 -13.41 -1.80
C ILE A 23 -12.48 -13.71 -3.29
N ASN A 24 -13.53 -14.02 -4.06
CA ASN A 24 -13.40 -14.30 -5.49
C ASN A 24 -12.89 -13.09 -6.29
N CYS A 25 -13.38 -11.89 -5.97
CA CYS A 25 -12.89 -10.66 -6.59
C CYS A 25 -11.42 -10.42 -6.26
N THR A 26 -11.03 -10.56 -4.99
CA THR A 26 -9.64 -10.43 -4.53
C THR A 26 -8.73 -11.40 -5.28
N HIS A 27 -9.10 -12.69 -5.39
CA HIS A 27 -8.33 -13.67 -6.15
C HIS A 27 -8.14 -13.27 -7.63
N ARG A 28 -9.19 -12.76 -8.28
CA ARG A 28 -9.10 -12.31 -9.68
C ARG A 28 -8.17 -11.11 -9.84
N VAL A 29 -8.26 -10.12 -8.94
CA VAL A 29 -7.37 -8.95 -8.94
C VAL A 29 -5.92 -9.38 -8.71
N MET A 30 -5.70 -10.26 -7.74
CA MET A 30 -4.36 -10.81 -7.45
C MET A 30 -3.78 -11.56 -8.65
N ALA A 31 -4.58 -12.42 -9.31
CA ALA A 31 -4.15 -13.11 -10.52
C ALA A 31 -3.79 -12.13 -11.64
N ALA A 32 -4.59 -11.08 -11.86
CA ALA A 32 -4.31 -10.06 -12.86
C ALA A 32 -3.05 -9.23 -12.54
N LEU A 33 -2.82 -8.90 -11.27
CA LEU A 33 -1.61 -8.23 -10.82
C LEU A 33 -0.37 -9.09 -11.02
N LEU A 34 -0.46 -10.39 -10.70
CA LEU A 34 0.65 -11.34 -10.88
C LEU A 34 0.98 -11.57 -12.36
N ASP A 35 -0.03 -11.68 -13.24
CA ASP A 35 0.16 -11.75 -14.70
C ASP A 35 0.93 -10.54 -15.26
N LYS A 36 0.78 -9.39 -14.61
CA LYS A 36 1.44 -8.14 -15.01
C LYS A 36 2.68 -7.83 -14.17
N HIS A 37 3.04 -8.67 -13.21
CA HIS A 37 4.11 -8.39 -12.24
C HIS A 37 5.42 -8.05 -12.94
N ASP A 38 5.87 -8.88 -13.87
CA ASP A 38 7.18 -8.69 -14.52
C ASP A 38 7.22 -7.48 -15.46
N ASN A 39 6.05 -6.96 -15.86
CA ASN A 39 5.96 -5.79 -16.72
C ASN A 39 5.99 -4.47 -15.93
N PHE A 40 5.56 -4.46 -14.66
CA PHE A 40 5.39 -3.22 -13.88
C PHE A 40 6.10 -3.21 -12.53
N ILE A 41 6.40 -4.37 -11.97
CA ILE A 41 7.08 -4.53 -10.67
C ILE A 41 8.48 -5.06 -10.93
N TYR A 42 9.42 -4.12 -11.03
CA TYR A 42 10.84 -4.42 -11.13
C TYR A 42 11.51 -4.22 -9.77
N VAL A 43 11.98 -5.31 -9.17
CA VAL A 43 12.82 -5.27 -7.96
C VAL A 43 14.27 -5.50 -8.40
N PRO A 44 15.13 -4.47 -8.41
CA PRO A 44 16.52 -4.62 -8.82
C PRO A 44 17.29 -5.55 -7.87
N ASP A 45 18.24 -6.31 -8.42
CA ASP A 45 19.12 -7.18 -7.64
C ASP A 45 19.88 -6.39 -6.56
N VAL A 46 20.17 -7.02 -5.44
CA VAL A 46 20.82 -6.41 -4.26
C VAL A 46 22.18 -5.79 -4.61
N ARG A 47 22.88 -6.33 -5.61
CA ARG A 47 24.20 -5.89 -6.07
C ARG A 47 24.13 -5.05 -7.35
N SER A 48 22.94 -4.78 -7.88
CA SER A 48 22.77 -4.01 -9.10
C SER A 48 23.23 -2.55 -8.95
N PRO A 49 23.83 -1.94 -9.99
CA PRO A 49 24.13 -0.51 -10.01
C PRO A 49 22.88 0.36 -9.79
N GLU A 50 21.72 -0.09 -10.25
CA GLU A 50 20.43 0.58 -10.10
C GLU A 50 20.04 0.72 -8.62
N LEU A 51 20.08 -0.38 -7.87
CA LEU A 51 19.76 -0.37 -6.45
C LEU A 51 20.76 0.47 -5.66
N ARG A 52 22.06 0.42 -6.03
CA ARG A 52 23.08 1.27 -5.40
C ARG A 52 22.77 2.76 -5.60
N ARG A 53 22.44 3.17 -6.83
CA ARG A 53 22.04 4.57 -7.12
C ARG A 53 20.77 4.97 -6.36
N ALA A 54 19.79 4.08 -6.25
CA ALA A 54 18.57 4.33 -5.47
C ALA A 54 18.88 4.55 -3.99
N ARG A 55 19.76 3.73 -3.40
CA ARG A 55 20.22 3.86 -2.00
C ARG A 55 20.94 5.19 -1.76
N GLU A 56 21.86 5.56 -2.66
CA GLU A 56 22.57 6.84 -2.63
C GLU A 56 21.59 8.02 -2.75
N PHE A 57 20.58 7.92 -3.62
CA PHE A 57 19.55 8.93 -3.75
C PHE A 57 18.74 9.07 -2.46
N VAL A 58 18.25 7.98 -1.88
CA VAL A 58 17.50 8.02 -0.61
C VAL A 58 18.33 8.65 0.50
N GLU A 59 19.58 8.21 0.66
CA GLU A 59 20.50 8.76 1.65
C GLU A 59 20.70 10.27 1.45
N SER A 60 20.88 10.73 0.19
CA SER A 60 21.03 12.15 -0.14
C SER A 60 19.81 13.01 0.18
N ARG A 61 18.61 12.41 0.24
CA ARG A 61 17.34 13.07 0.57
C ARG A 61 16.93 12.92 2.03
N THR A 62 17.60 12.03 2.77
CA THR A 62 17.22 11.63 4.14
C THR A 62 18.45 11.59 5.05
N CYS A 63 18.88 10.42 5.50
CA CYS A 63 20.10 10.17 6.25
C CYS A 63 20.62 8.74 6.05
N TRP A 64 21.83 8.46 6.54
CA TRP A 64 22.47 7.14 6.45
C TRP A 64 21.56 5.97 6.89
N SER A 65 20.84 6.14 8.01
CA SER A 65 19.97 5.08 8.56
C SER A 65 18.81 4.71 7.62
N TRP A 66 18.40 5.63 6.74
CA TRP A 66 17.33 5.41 5.76
C TRP A 66 17.84 4.94 4.38
N ARG A 67 19.15 4.81 4.18
CA ARG A 67 19.77 4.40 2.90
C ARG A 67 19.12 3.15 2.29
N ASN A 68 18.72 2.18 3.09
CA ASN A 68 18.12 0.93 2.62
C ASN A 68 16.59 1.02 2.41
N GLY A 69 15.97 2.13 2.76
CA GLY A 69 14.53 2.40 2.61
C GLY A 69 14.12 2.78 1.19
N VAL A 70 14.75 2.21 0.15
CA VAL A 70 14.48 2.55 -1.26
C VAL A 70 13.07 2.20 -1.74
N PHE A 71 12.38 1.31 -1.03
CA PHE A 71 10.99 0.95 -1.28
C PHE A 71 10.04 1.51 -0.21
N ALA A 72 10.55 2.34 0.71
CA ALA A 72 9.69 2.98 1.69
C ALA A 72 8.80 4.00 0.98
N ALA A 73 7.48 3.83 1.12
CA ALA A 73 6.52 4.83 0.69
C ALA A 73 6.51 5.97 1.72
N ASP A 74 6.48 7.22 1.26
CA ASP A 74 6.39 8.42 2.10
C ASP A 74 4.97 8.67 2.65
N GLY A 75 4.06 7.71 2.46
CA GLY A 75 2.65 7.83 2.84
C GLY A 75 1.83 8.71 1.91
N THR A 76 2.36 9.09 0.73
CA THR A 76 1.59 9.81 -0.29
C THR A 76 0.42 8.95 -0.76
N THR A 77 -0.78 9.52 -0.66
CA THR A 77 -2.03 8.90 -1.06
C THR A 77 -2.31 9.14 -2.55
N VAL A 78 -3.06 8.22 -3.17
CA VAL A 78 -3.51 8.33 -4.56
C VAL A 78 -4.78 9.18 -4.61
N ASN A 79 -4.73 10.32 -5.31
CA ASN A 79 -5.89 11.20 -5.44
C ASN A 79 -7.02 10.53 -6.26
N LEU A 80 -8.23 10.64 -5.75
CA LEU A 80 -9.45 10.26 -6.43
C LEU A 80 -9.95 11.45 -7.25
N TYR A 81 -10.25 11.21 -8.51
CA TYR A 81 -10.78 12.23 -9.44
C TYR A 81 -12.19 12.72 -9.04
N VAL A 82 -12.99 11.85 -8.40
CA VAL A 82 -14.38 12.12 -8.01
C VAL A 82 -14.62 11.68 -6.57
N ARG A 83 -15.45 12.44 -5.86
CA ARG A 83 -15.97 12.09 -4.54
C ARG A 83 -16.67 10.72 -4.60
N PRO A 84 -16.24 9.72 -3.83
CA PRO A 84 -16.92 8.43 -3.75
C PRO A 84 -18.38 8.62 -3.31
N LYS A 85 -19.31 7.82 -3.86
CA LYS A 85 -20.72 7.89 -3.45
C LYS A 85 -20.94 7.33 -2.04
N SER A 86 -20.20 6.28 -1.70
CA SER A 86 -20.29 5.60 -0.41
C SER A 86 -19.10 5.98 0.45
N PHE A 87 -19.35 6.31 1.73
CA PHE A 87 -18.32 6.62 2.72
C PHE A 87 -17.34 7.71 2.26
N ALA A 88 -17.83 8.70 1.51
CA ALA A 88 -17.00 9.74 0.90
C ALA A 88 -16.05 10.43 1.90
N ASP A 89 -16.57 10.70 3.10
CA ASP A 89 -15.84 11.37 4.18
C ASP A 89 -14.70 10.48 4.69
N SER A 90 -14.79 9.16 4.48
CA SER A 90 -13.72 8.21 4.72
C SER A 90 -12.59 8.28 3.67
N TYR A 91 -12.69 9.10 2.65
CA TYR A 91 -11.59 9.31 1.70
C TYR A 91 -11.08 10.74 1.74
N TYR A 92 -11.70 11.60 2.57
CA TYR A 92 -11.37 13.00 2.65
C TYR A 92 -10.16 13.21 3.57
N ASP A 93 -9.04 13.62 2.98
CA ASP A 93 -7.78 13.80 3.69
C ASP A 93 -7.62 15.21 4.30
N ARG A 94 -6.57 15.37 5.13
CA ARG A 94 -6.22 16.65 5.77
C ARG A 94 -5.93 17.77 4.76
N LYS A 95 -5.62 17.44 3.50
CA LYS A 95 -5.34 18.39 2.41
C LYS A 95 -6.60 18.73 1.62
N SER A 96 -7.78 18.36 2.11
CA SER A 96 -9.07 18.59 1.46
C SER A 96 -9.22 17.88 0.11
N ASN A 97 -8.51 16.78 -0.10
CA ASN A 97 -8.66 15.93 -1.28
C ASN A 97 -9.36 14.63 -0.93
N PHE A 98 -10.00 14.00 -1.92
CA PHE A 98 -10.36 12.59 -1.80
C PHE A 98 -9.15 11.75 -2.22
N SER A 99 -8.62 10.91 -1.34
CA SER A 99 -7.42 10.11 -1.64
C SER A 99 -7.43 8.73 -0.98
N LEU A 100 -6.68 7.80 -1.56
CA LEU A 100 -6.55 6.41 -1.10
C LEU A 100 -5.13 6.13 -0.64
N ASN A 101 -4.99 5.50 0.52
CA ASN A 101 -3.72 4.89 0.88
C ASN A 101 -3.54 3.58 0.09
N CYS A 102 -2.37 3.41 -0.52
CA CYS A 102 -1.99 2.19 -1.20
C CYS A 102 -0.82 1.57 -0.44
N GLN A 103 -1.09 0.44 0.22
CA GLN A 103 -0.05 -0.32 0.91
C GLN A 103 0.11 -1.68 0.23
N VAL A 104 1.35 -2.08 0.02
CA VAL A 104 1.70 -3.43 -0.42
C VAL A 104 2.36 -4.13 0.76
N GLY A 105 1.69 -5.13 1.32
CA GLY A 105 2.22 -6.00 2.37
C GLY A 105 2.66 -7.34 1.80
N GLU A 106 3.74 -7.90 2.33
CA GLU A 106 4.17 -9.27 2.04
C GLU A 106 3.56 -10.21 3.09
N TYR A 107 2.81 -11.22 2.63
CA TYR A 107 2.42 -12.36 3.46
C TYR A 107 3.36 -13.54 3.14
N ASP A 108 3.81 -14.23 4.19
CA ASP A 108 4.61 -15.44 4.06
C ASP A 108 3.86 -16.43 3.15
N VAL A 109 4.53 -16.95 2.12
CA VAL A 109 4.00 -17.53 0.86
C VAL A 109 3.61 -16.48 -0.21
N ALA A 110 4.60 -15.76 -0.77
CA ALA A 110 4.57 -15.11 -2.09
C ALA A 110 3.24 -14.42 -2.51
N GLN A 111 2.51 -13.83 -1.56
CA GLN A 111 1.27 -13.09 -1.81
C GLN A 111 1.49 -11.64 -1.38
N LYS A 112 1.58 -10.75 -2.37
CA LYS A 112 1.62 -9.30 -2.15
C LYS A 112 0.19 -8.80 -2.02
N GLN A 113 -0.32 -8.63 -0.80
CA GLN A 113 -1.66 -8.05 -0.65
C GLN A 113 -1.57 -6.53 -0.87
N THR A 114 -2.27 -6.03 -1.88
CA THR A 114 -2.54 -4.60 -2.02
C THR A 114 -3.80 -4.27 -1.23
N THR A 115 -3.63 -3.53 -0.13
CA THR A 115 -4.77 -3.10 0.70
C THR A 115 -5.05 -1.63 0.43
N TYR A 116 -6.28 -1.34 -0.01
CA TYR A 116 -6.79 0.02 -0.13
C TYR A 116 -7.42 0.42 1.20
N GLY A 117 -6.85 1.43 1.87
CA GLY A 117 -7.26 1.87 3.20
C GLY A 117 -7.81 3.29 3.24
N HIS A 118 -8.65 3.54 4.27
CA HIS A 118 -9.12 4.86 4.68
C HIS A 118 -7.97 5.87 4.80
N ALA A 119 -8.19 7.11 4.34
CA ALA A 119 -7.26 8.23 4.49
C ALA A 119 -7.18 8.67 5.98
N GLY A 120 -6.53 7.87 6.82
CA GLY A 120 -6.42 8.15 8.25
C GLY A 120 -5.96 7.00 9.14
N CYS A 121 -5.95 5.75 8.66
CA CYS A 121 -5.43 4.63 9.46
C CYS A 121 -3.95 4.36 9.19
N ASN A 122 -3.09 5.25 9.67
CA ASN A 122 -1.67 4.97 9.91
C ASN A 122 -1.40 5.21 11.41
N ASN A 123 -1.76 4.26 12.27
CA ASN A 123 -1.28 4.29 13.65
C ASN A 123 0.17 3.79 13.66
N ALA A 124 1.11 4.71 13.86
CA ALA A 124 2.42 4.39 14.40
C ALA A 124 2.82 5.43 15.46
N THR A 125 2.30 5.17 16.66
CA THR A 125 2.88 5.53 17.95
C THR A 125 4.36 5.15 18.00
N GLN A 126 5.20 6.11 18.42
CA GLN A 126 6.56 6.01 18.98
C GLN A 126 7.48 4.84 18.55
N LEU A 127 8.61 5.19 17.93
CA LEU A 127 9.88 4.51 18.19
C LEU A 127 10.79 5.49 18.95
N GLY A 128 10.73 5.38 20.28
CA GLY A 128 11.85 5.75 21.14
C GLY A 128 12.80 4.56 21.27
N HIS A 129 14.08 4.88 21.44
CA HIS A 129 15.25 4.03 21.67
C HIS A 129 15.70 3.22 20.41
N CYS A 130 16.91 3.36 19.87
CA CYS A 130 18.20 3.85 20.39
C CYS A 130 18.85 4.91 19.50
#